data_AF-A0A538FGC0-F1
#
_entry.id   AF-A0A538FGC0-F1
#
_cell.length_a   1.000
_cell.length_b   1.000
_cell.length_c   1.000
_cell.angle_alpha   90.00
_cell.angle_beta   90.00
_cell.angle_gamma   90.00
#
_symmetry.space_group_name_H-M   'P 1'
#
loop_
_entity.id
_entity.type
_entity.pdbx_description
1 polymer ?
#
loop_
_entity_poly.entity_id
_entity_poly.type
_entity_poly.pdbx_seq_one_letter_code
_entity_poly.pdbx_strand_id
1 'polypeptide(L)'
;MMELYQAEWCPHSHKVRQRLTELGIDVTLRQVPADPEDRDELKRVADTDEIPVLVGSDGEPRCGEDEIFDYLDEFDERPDVEEHREKAREEVPTFEEASSPATS
;
A
#
# COMPACT_ATOMS: atom_id res chain seq x y z
N MET A 1 -14.18 -7.57 4.42
CA MET A 1 -13.84 -6.74 3.25
C MET A 1 -12.61 -5.95 3.66
N MET A 2 -11.55 -5.93 2.86
CA MET A 2 -10.33 -5.18 3.20
C MET A 2 -10.37 -3.78 2.61
N GLU A 3 -9.73 -2.83 3.27
CA GLU A 3 -9.64 -1.44 2.84
C GLU A 3 -8.20 -0.94 2.91
N LEU A 4 -7.71 -0.32 1.84
CA LEU A 4 -6.37 0.26 1.78
C LEU A 4 -6.47 1.78 1.68
N TYR A 5 -6.06 2.47 2.73
CA TYR A 5 -5.89 3.92 2.76
C TYR A 5 -4.56 4.29 2.12
N GLN A 6 -4.62 5.00 1.01
CA GLN A 6 -3.47 5.20 0.11
C GLN A 6 -3.60 6.46 -0.73
N ALA A 7 -2.49 6.81 -1.39
CA ALA A 7 -2.48 7.77 -2.48
C ALA A 7 -1.55 7.30 -3.61
N GLU A 8 -1.89 7.66 -4.85
CA GLU A 8 -1.16 7.18 -6.04
C GLU A 8 0.28 7.69 -6.12
N TRP A 9 0.56 8.84 -5.50
CA TRP A 9 1.89 9.44 -5.44
C TRP A 9 2.81 8.79 -4.40
N CYS A 10 2.32 7.86 -3.56
CA CYS A 10 3.08 7.31 -2.42
C CYS A 10 3.85 6.00 -2.75
N PRO A 11 5.21 5.95 -2.61
CA PRO A 11 6.08 4.76 -2.77
C PRO A 11 5.58 3.51 -2.09
N HIS A 12 5.36 3.61 -0.79
CA HIS A 12 4.94 2.51 0.04
C HIS A 12 3.55 2.00 -0.37
N SER A 13 2.61 2.91 -0.69
CA SER A 13 1.27 2.56 -1.16
C SER A 13 1.28 1.81 -2.50
N HIS A 14 2.17 2.17 -3.42
CA HIS A 14 2.31 1.45 -4.69
C HIS A 14 2.77 0.01 -4.47
N LYS A 15 3.82 -0.20 -3.67
CA LYS A 15 4.34 -1.54 -3.38
C LYS A 15 3.28 -2.43 -2.73
N VAL A 16 2.49 -1.88 -1.80
CA VAL A 16 1.35 -2.60 -1.20
C VAL A 16 0.30 -2.97 -2.25
N ARG A 17 -0.08 -2.06 -3.15
CA ARG A 17 -1.02 -2.36 -4.25
C ARG A 17 -0.48 -3.44 -5.20
N GLN A 18 0.83 -3.40 -5.48
CA GLN A 18 1.48 -4.45 -6.26
C GLN A 18 1.37 -5.80 -5.56
N ARG A 19 1.71 -5.88 -4.25
CA ARG A 19 1.58 -7.12 -3.49
C ARG A 19 0.15 -7.65 -3.43
N LEU A 20 -0.84 -6.77 -3.27
CA LEU A 20 -2.25 -7.16 -3.32
C LEU A 20 -2.65 -7.73 -4.70
N THR A 21 -2.09 -7.20 -5.79
CA THR A 21 -2.27 -7.72 -7.15
C THR A 21 -1.65 -9.11 -7.28
N GLU A 22 -0.41 -9.28 -6.79
CA GLU A 22 0.33 -10.55 -6.76
C GLU A 22 -0.40 -11.66 -5.99
N LEU A 23 -1.15 -11.29 -4.95
CA LEU A 23 -1.96 -12.21 -4.13
C LEU A 23 -3.41 -12.34 -4.65
N GLY A 24 -3.86 -11.44 -5.52
CA GLY A 24 -5.20 -11.47 -6.08
C GLY A 24 -6.29 -11.13 -5.06
N ILE A 25 -5.95 -10.28 -4.09
CA ILE A 25 -6.84 -9.90 -3.01
C ILE A 25 -7.67 -8.69 -3.44
N ASP A 26 -8.99 -8.84 -3.40
CA ASP A 26 -9.92 -7.74 -3.61
C ASP A 26 -9.91 -6.78 -2.41
N VAL A 27 -9.67 -5.50 -2.70
CA VAL A 27 -9.60 -4.44 -1.69
C VAL A 27 -10.38 -3.21 -2.13
N THR A 28 -10.95 -2.48 -1.16
CA THR A 28 -11.47 -1.13 -1.41
C THR A 28 -10.34 -0.11 -1.23
N LEU A 29 -10.01 0.64 -2.29
CA LEU A 29 -9.03 1.72 -2.19
C LEU A 29 -9.69 2.98 -1.63
N ARG A 30 -9.18 3.47 -0.50
CA ARG A 30 -9.58 4.74 0.14
C ARG A 30 -8.53 5.80 -0.18
N GLN A 31 -8.92 6.80 -0.97
CA GLN A 31 -8.05 7.93 -1.28
C GLN A 31 -7.97 8.85 -0.07
N VAL A 32 -6.76 9.25 0.30
CA VAL A 32 -6.54 10.21 1.39
C VAL A 32 -6.19 11.60 0.84
N PRO A 33 -6.50 12.68 1.58
CA PRO A 33 -5.95 14.00 1.31
C PRO A 33 -4.42 13.99 1.21
N ALA A 34 -3.88 14.86 0.35
CA ALA A 34 -2.43 15.00 0.19
C ALA A 34 -1.78 15.49 1.49
N ASP A 35 -2.40 16.46 2.16
CA ASP A 35 -1.95 16.97 3.45
C ASP A 35 -2.30 15.97 4.58
N PRO A 36 -1.33 15.52 5.39
CA PRO A 36 -1.58 14.60 6.51
C PRO A 36 -2.50 15.18 7.59
N GLU A 37 -2.52 16.49 7.78
CA GLU A 37 -3.34 17.13 8.80
C GLU A 37 -4.83 16.94 8.50
N ASP A 38 -5.20 16.93 7.22
CA ASP A 38 -6.57 16.75 6.71
C ASP A 38 -7.05 15.27 6.70
N ARG A 39 -6.23 14.31 7.13
CA ARG A 39 -6.56 12.87 7.09
C ARG A 39 -7.41 12.41 8.29
N ASP A 40 -8.50 13.12 8.58
CA ASP A 40 -9.34 12.89 9.76
C ASP A 40 -9.95 11.47 9.84
N GLU A 41 -10.34 10.90 8.70
CA GLU A 41 -10.85 9.51 8.66
C GLU A 41 -9.75 8.51 9.02
N LEU A 42 -8.54 8.70 8.51
CA LEU A 42 -7.41 7.82 8.78
C LEU A 42 -7.02 7.85 10.25
N LYS A 43 -6.93 9.05 10.83
CA LYS A 43 -6.70 9.25 12.27
C LYS A 43 -7.77 8.56 13.11
N ARG A 44 -9.03 8.62 12.70
CA ARG A 44 -10.12 7.92 13.40
C ARG A 44 -10.04 6.40 13.33
N VAL A 45 -9.55 5.84 12.21
CA VAL A 45 -9.54 4.39 11.95
C VAL A 45 -8.29 3.73 12.52
N ALA A 46 -7.14 4.39 12.44
CA ALA A 46 -5.83 3.78 12.70
C ALA A 46 -4.93 4.58 13.64
N ASP A 47 -5.43 5.68 14.24
CA ASP A 47 -4.66 6.57 15.12
C ASP A 47 -3.34 7.08 14.50
N THR A 48 -3.32 7.20 13.17
CA THR A 48 -2.19 7.72 12.40
C THR A 48 -2.68 8.57 11.24
N ASP A 49 -1.81 9.44 10.72
CA ASP A 49 -2.00 10.11 9.44
C ASP A 49 -1.03 9.62 8.36
N GLU A 50 -0.18 8.65 8.65
CA GLU A 50 0.77 8.08 7.70
C GLU A 50 0.09 7.04 6.79
N ILE A 51 0.51 6.98 5.53
CA ILE A 51 0.05 5.98 4.56
C ILE A 51 1.22 5.14 4.07
N PRO A 52 1.00 3.86 3.70
CA PRO A 52 -0.29 3.16 3.64
C PRO A 52 -0.80 2.66 4.99
N VAL A 53 -2.13 2.47 5.07
CA VAL A 53 -2.79 1.68 6.13
C VAL A 53 -3.74 0.67 5.50
N LEU A 54 -3.60 -0.61 5.85
CA LEU A 54 -4.52 -1.67 5.44
C LEU A 54 -5.40 -2.07 6.61
N VAL A 55 -6.71 -1.94 6.48
CA VAL A 55 -7.68 -2.53 7.42
C VAL A 55 -7.99 -3.94 6.94
N GLY A 56 -7.63 -4.92 7.76
CA GLY A 56 -7.81 -6.35 7.49
C GLY A 56 -9.28 -6.76 7.42
N SER A 57 -9.54 -8.00 7.02
CA SER A 57 -10.91 -8.54 7.04
C SER A 57 -11.43 -8.73 8.47
N ASP A 58 -10.51 -8.87 9.43
CA ASP A 58 -10.69 -8.84 10.87
C ASP A 58 -11.05 -7.45 11.44
N GLY A 59 -10.86 -6.38 10.67
CA GLY A 59 -11.12 -5.01 11.08
C GLY A 59 -9.95 -4.32 11.78
N GLU A 60 -8.83 -5.00 12.01
CA GLU A 60 -7.66 -4.39 12.64
C GLU A 60 -6.83 -3.61 11.60
N PRO A 61 -6.46 -2.35 11.90
CA PRO A 61 -5.60 -1.55 11.05
C PRO A 61 -4.15 -2.05 11.12
N ARG A 62 -3.48 -2.07 9.98
CA ARG A 62 -2.05 -2.34 9.84
C ARG A 62 -1.37 -1.15 9.22
N CYS A 63 -0.38 -0.60 9.91
CA CYS A 63 0.20 0.71 9.61
C CYS A 63 1.60 0.58 9.00
N GLY A 64 1.80 1.19 7.83
CA GLY A 64 3.09 1.17 7.14
C GLY A 64 3.35 -0.08 6.29
N GLU A 65 4.39 -0.02 5.46
CA GLU A 65 4.71 -1.07 4.48
C GLU A 65 5.03 -2.41 5.15
N ASP A 66 5.89 -2.42 6.17
CA ASP A 66 6.40 -3.66 6.79
C ASP A 66 5.29 -4.46 7.47
N GLU A 67 4.45 -3.82 8.28
CA GLU A 67 3.36 -4.49 9.01
C GLU A 67 2.27 -5.02 8.06
N ILE A 68 2.01 -4.28 6.99
CA ILE A 68 1.09 -4.74 5.94
C ILE A 68 1.67 -5.97 5.23
N PHE A 69 2.97 -5.98 4.92
CA PHE A 69 3.59 -7.13 4.27
C PHE A 69 3.65 -8.36 5.15
N ASP A 70 3.95 -8.22 6.45
CA ASP A 70 3.92 -9.34 7.40
C ASP A 70 2.55 -10.04 7.39
N TYR A 71 1.48 -9.27 7.40
CA TYR A 71 0.13 -9.80 7.30
C TYR A 71 -0.20 -10.41 5.93
N LEU A 72 0.23 -9.76 4.85
CA LEU A 72 -0.02 -10.26 3.50
C LEU A 72 0.76 -11.53 3.17
N ASP A 73 1.86 -11.83 3.89
CA ASP A 73 2.63 -13.07 3.75
C ASP A 73 1.85 -14.31 4.20
N GLU A 74 0.80 -14.14 5.02
CA GLU A 74 -0.07 -15.23 5.45
C GLU A 74 -1.02 -15.75 4.35
N PHE A 75 -1.09 -15.07 3.20
CA PHE A 75 -1.97 -15.42 2.09
C PHE A 75 -1.24 -16.18 0.97
N ASP A 76 -1.92 -17.15 0.38
CA ASP A 76 -1.39 -17.91 -0.76
C ASP A 76 -1.19 -17.03 -2.00
N GLU A 77 -0.05 -17.20 -2.66
CA GLU A 77 0.23 -16.54 -3.94
C GLU A 77 -0.62 -17.13 -5.06
N ARG A 78 -0.97 -16.30 -6.04
CA ARG A 78 -1.67 -16.74 -7.24
C ARG A 78 -0.72 -17.50 -8.19
N PRO A 79 -1.25 -18.37 -9.07
CA PRO A 79 -0.43 -19.08 -10.06
C PRO A 79 0.38 -18.17 -10.99
N ASP A 80 -0.10 -16.95 -11.26
CA ASP A 80 0.45 -15.94 -12.16
C ASP A 80 1.27 -14.84 -11.44
N VAL A 81 1.67 -15.08 -10.18
CA VAL A 81 2.43 -14.09 -9.37
C VAL A 81 3.73 -13.63 -10.05
N GLU A 82 4.47 -14.54 -10.68
CA GLU A 82 5.72 -14.19 -11.36
C GLU A 82 5.49 -13.34 -12.61
N GLU A 83 4.41 -13.59 -13.35
CA GLU A 83 4.02 -12.77 -14.52
C GLU A 83 3.70 -11.34 -14.08
N HIS A 84 2.99 -11.17 -12.96
CA HIS A 84 2.73 -9.86 -12.38
C HIS A 84 4.02 -9.13 -11.95
N ARG A 85 4.96 -9.84 -11.34
CA ARG A 85 6.27 -9.27 -10.95
C ARG A 85 7.11 -8.87 -12.15
N GLU A 86 7.12 -9.68 -13.21
CA GLU A 86 7.79 -9.35 -14.46
C GLU A 86 7.19 -8.09 -15.08
N LYS A 87 5.86 -8.05 -15.25
CA LYS A 87 5.16 -6.87 -15.77
C LYS A 87 5.44 -5.61 -14.95
N ALA A 88 5.46 -5.70 -13.62
CA ALA A 88 5.77 -4.55 -12.77
C ALA A 88 7.18 -4.00 -13.01
N ARG A 89 8.18 -4.87 -13.18
CA ARG A 89 9.58 -4.49 -13.46
C ARG A 89 9.73 -3.85 -14.84
N GLU A 90 8.98 -4.31 -15.83
CA GLU A 90 8.98 -3.73 -17.18
C GLU A 90 8.30 -2.35 -17.24
N GLU A 91 7.13 -2.22 -16.63
CA GLU A 91 6.24 -1.07 -16.82
C GLU A 91 6.43 0.04 -15.78
N VAL A 92 6.99 -0.26 -14.59
CA VAL A 92 7.18 0.70 -13.49
C VAL A 92 8.66 0.92 -13.17
N PRO A 93 9.44 1.54 -14.07
CA PRO A 93 10.86 1.79 -13.84
C PRO A 93 11.15 2.94 -12.85
N THR A 94 10.17 3.80 -12.49
CA THR A 94 10.45 5.20 -12.08
C THR A 94 10.13 5.57 -10.63
N PHE A 95 9.60 4.67 -9.78
CA PHE A 95 9.23 5.10 -8.43
C PHE A 95 10.39 5.23 -7.43
N GLU A 96 11.56 4.70 -7.79
CA GLU A 96 12.80 4.83 -7.02
C GLU A 96 13.41 6.25 -7.09
N GLU A 97 13.04 7.08 -8.08
CA GLU A 97 13.63 8.43 -8.27
C GLU A 97 13.04 9.53 -7.35
N ALA A 98 12.11 9.20 -6.46
CA ALA A 98 11.54 10.15 -5.49
C ALA A 98 12.18 10.08 -4.09
N SER A 99 13.28 9.34 -3.90
CA SER A 99 14.00 9.25 -2.62
C SER A 99 15.45 9.77 -2.71
N SER A 100 15.58 11.10 -2.89
CA SER A 100 16.70 11.99 -2.50
C SER A 100 18.07 11.91 -3.22
N PRO A 101 18.89 12.99 -3.19
CA PRO A 101 18.81 14.16 -2.30
C PRO A 101 18.80 15.54 -2.99
N ALA A 102 18.17 16.51 -2.33
CA ALA A 102 18.58 17.91 -2.41
C ALA A 102 19.00 18.37 -1.01
N THR A 103 20.21 18.00 -0.61
CA THR A 103 20.92 18.73 0.45
C THR A 103 21.64 19.88 -0.23
N SER A 104 21.27 21.11 0.13
CA SER A 104 21.95 22.36 -0.26
C SER A 104 23.34 22.47 0.36
#